data_AF-F6ZBC2-F1
#
_entry.id   AF-F6ZBC2-F1
#
_cell.length_a   1.000
_cell.length_b   1.000
_cell.length_c   1.000
_cell.angle_alpha   90.00
_cell.angle_beta   90.00
_cell.angle_gamma   90.00
#
_symmetry.space_group_name_H-M   'P 1'
#
loop_
_entity.id
_entity.type
_entity.pdbx_description
1 polymer ?
#
loop_
_entity_poly.entity_id
_entity_poly.type
_entity_poly.pdbx_seq_one_letter_code
_entity_poly.pdbx_strand_id
1 'polypeptide(L)'
;MGNSDSHEVTLEKDGEKFVQTADGIKLSPALVRKLSNKTESNRSAGDSPKNADDSAKLAHECQILLDEREKQMTALAEKFQNDLQKEKEKHQKFYELSLEEFQNAADEAEKKFRKPHLVPVCQTFQEDLIECYKNNPGRLLDCSEHMETFKKCVNNAKESLLSKSHPAA
;
A
#
# COMPACT_ATOMS: atom_id res chain seq x y z
N MET A 1 -11.19 -37.34 -33.30
CA MET A 1 -9.87 -37.49 -32.66
C MET A 1 -10.02 -37.05 -31.21
N GLY A 2 -10.03 -37.97 -30.26
CA GLY A 2 -10.00 -37.65 -28.82
C GLY A 2 -8.88 -38.47 -28.21
N ASN A 3 -7.78 -37.82 -27.86
CA ASN A 3 -6.64 -38.47 -27.23
C ASN A 3 -6.97 -38.62 -25.74
N SER A 4 -7.25 -39.84 -25.28
CA SER A 4 -7.26 -40.14 -23.85
C SER A 4 -5.83 -40.40 -23.42
N ASP A 5 -5.11 -39.32 -23.08
CA ASP A 5 -3.81 -39.43 -22.42
C ASP A 5 -4.04 -40.01 -21.02
N SER A 6 -3.69 -41.28 -20.86
CA SER A 6 -3.66 -41.94 -19.57
C SER A 6 -2.33 -41.56 -18.91
N HIS A 7 -2.38 -40.59 -17.98
CA HIS A 7 -1.21 -40.23 -17.20
C HIS A 7 -0.97 -41.29 -16.11
N GLU A 8 0.13 -42.02 -16.23
CA GLU A 8 0.62 -42.92 -15.20
C GLU A 8 1.22 -42.08 -14.06
N VAL A 9 0.56 -42.11 -12.90
CA VAL A 9 1.01 -41.36 -11.72
C VAL A 9 1.87 -42.27 -10.85
N THR A 10 3.19 -42.08 -10.91
CA THR A 10 4.14 -42.68 -9.97
C THR A 10 4.07 -41.94 -8.63
N LEU A 11 3.77 -42.68 -7.57
CA LEU A 11 3.61 -42.15 -6.21
C LEU A 11 4.90 -42.40 -5.42
N GLU A 12 5.66 -41.34 -5.12
CA GLU A 12 6.84 -41.44 -4.26
C GLU A 12 6.43 -41.36 -2.79
N LYS A 13 6.85 -42.35 -2.00
CA LYS A 13 6.46 -42.52 -0.60
C LYS A 13 7.50 -41.87 0.31
N ASP A 14 7.37 -40.57 0.53
CA ASP A 14 8.10 -39.90 1.61
C ASP A 14 7.44 -40.18 2.97
N GLY A 15 8.28 -40.36 3.98
CA GLY A 15 7.89 -40.70 5.35
C GLY A 15 6.65 -39.96 5.87
N GLU A 16 5.60 -40.74 6.08
CA GLU A 16 4.55 -40.61 7.12
C GLU A 16 3.60 -39.42 7.18
N LYS A 17 3.36 -38.61 6.12
CA LYS A 17 2.17 -37.73 6.19
C LYS A 17 1.42 -37.42 4.89
N PHE A 18 2.08 -37.34 3.75
CA PHE A 18 1.43 -36.99 2.48
C PHE A 18 2.15 -37.65 1.30
N VAL A 19 1.40 -38.00 0.25
CA VAL A 19 1.98 -38.50 -1.01
C VAL A 19 2.04 -37.34 -2.01
N GLN A 20 3.18 -37.12 -2.64
CA GLN A 20 3.36 -36.08 -3.66
C GLN A 20 3.19 -36.68 -5.06
N THR A 21 2.38 -36.06 -5.91
CA THR A 21 2.38 -36.36 -7.34
C THR A 21 3.59 -35.68 -8.00
N ALA A 22 4.00 -36.14 -9.19
CA ALA A 22 5.11 -35.56 -9.95
C ALA A 22 4.98 -34.04 -10.17
N ASP A 23 3.75 -33.51 -10.18
CA ASP A 23 3.44 -32.08 -10.32
C ASP A 23 3.45 -31.31 -8.98
N GLY A 24 3.94 -31.92 -7.88
CA GLY A 24 4.08 -31.27 -6.58
C GLY A 24 2.79 -31.14 -5.76
N ILE A 25 1.71 -31.82 -6.15
CA ILE A 25 0.43 -31.79 -5.42
C ILE A 25 0.48 -32.78 -4.27
N LYS A 26 0.23 -32.30 -3.04
CA LYS A 26 0.21 -33.10 -1.81
C LYS A 26 -1.17 -33.72 -1.60
N LEU A 27 -1.26 -35.04 -1.71
CA LEU A 27 -2.49 -35.80 -1.49
C LEU A 27 -2.51 -36.40 -0.07
N SER A 28 -3.68 -36.34 0.56
CA SER A 28 -3.89 -36.96 1.87
C SER A 28 -4.03 -38.49 1.74
N PRO A 29 -3.61 -39.27 2.75
CA PRO A 29 -3.70 -40.74 2.71
C PRO A 29 -5.13 -41.27 2.49
N ALA A 30 -6.14 -40.53 2.97
CA ALA A 30 -7.55 -40.88 2.79
C ALA A 30 -8.00 -40.77 1.32
N LEU A 31 -7.46 -39.81 0.57
CA LEU A 31 -7.78 -39.63 -0.85
C LEU A 31 -7.12 -40.71 -1.71
N VAL A 32 -5.88 -41.08 -1.40
CA VAL A 32 -5.15 -42.16 -2.10
C VAL A 32 -5.86 -43.50 -1.96
N ARG A 33 -6.35 -43.84 -0.75
CA ARG A 33 -7.14 -45.07 -0.51
C ARG A 33 -8.44 -45.09 -1.31
N LYS A 34 -9.13 -43.95 -1.40
CA LYS A 34 -10.38 -43.84 -2.19
C LYS A 34 -10.12 -44.01 -3.69
N LEU A 35 -9.00 -43.51 -4.20
CA LEU A 35 -8.62 -43.68 -5.60
C LEU A 35 -8.24 -45.13 -5.91
N SER A 36 -7.49 -45.80 -5.01
CA SER A 36 -7.13 -47.22 -5.16
C SER A 36 -8.35 -48.15 -5.10
N ASN A 37 -9.32 -47.86 -4.23
CA ASN A 37 -10.53 -48.68 -4.08
C ASN A 37 -11.56 -48.46 -5.20
N LYS A 38 -11.41 -47.43 -6.04
CA LYS A 38 -12.38 -47.13 -7.12
C LYS A 38 -12.16 -47.98 -8.38
N THR A 39 -11.03 -48.69 -8.46
CA THR A 39 -10.67 -49.56 -9.59
C THR A 39 -11.29 -50.96 -9.53
N GLU A 40 -11.95 -51.34 -8.44
CA GLU A 40 -12.63 -52.65 -8.31
C GLU A 40 -14.05 -52.52 -7.76
N SER A 41 -14.98 -52.09 -8.60
CA SER A 41 -16.38 -52.56 -8.54
C SER A 41 -17.14 -52.14 -9.77
N ASN A 42 -17.16 -53.05 -10.75
CA ASN A 42 -18.17 -53.05 -11.80
C ASN A 42 -19.06 -54.28 -11.57
N ARG A 43 -20.37 -54.01 -11.50
CA ARG A 43 -21.53 -54.90 -11.76
C ARG A 43 -22.08 -55.77 -10.63
N SER A 44 -23.22 -55.33 -10.10
CA SER A 44 -24.46 -56.11 -10.02
C SER A 44 -25.62 -55.10 -9.99
N ALA A 45 -26.38 -54.92 -11.08
CA ALA A 45 -27.53 -55.71 -11.52
C ALA A 45 -28.74 -55.64 -10.55
N GLY A 46 -29.70 -54.78 -10.91
CA GLY A 46 -31.14 -54.99 -10.71
C GLY A 46 -31.73 -54.80 -9.31
N ASP A 47 -32.44 -53.69 -9.10
CA ASP A 47 -33.83 -53.76 -8.62
C ASP A 47 -34.66 -52.58 -9.14
N SER A 48 -35.92 -52.86 -9.42
CA SER A 48 -36.93 -51.96 -10.00
C SER A 48 -37.85 -51.39 -8.89
N PRO A 49 -38.71 -50.42 -9.21
CA PRO A 49 -38.95 -49.25 -8.36
C PRO A 49 -39.97 -49.49 -7.24
N LYS A 50 -39.55 -49.23 -6.02
CA LYS A 50 -40.40 -48.82 -4.91
C LYS A 50 -39.73 -47.59 -4.27
N ASN A 51 -40.54 -46.72 -3.65
CA ASN A 51 -40.11 -45.68 -2.69
C ASN A 51 -40.13 -44.23 -3.19
N ALA A 52 -41.26 -43.76 -3.72
CA ALA A 52 -41.54 -42.33 -3.78
C ALA A 52 -41.56 -41.66 -2.38
N ASP A 53 -41.90 -42.40 -1.33
CA ASP A 53 -41.92 -41.93 0.08
C ASP A 53 -40.52 -41.78 0.68
N ASP A 54 -39.60 -42.74 0.46
CA ASP A 54 -38.23 -42.62 0.99
C ASP A 54 -37.40 -41.57 0.23
N SER A 55 -37.68 -41.38 -1.06
CA SER A 55 -37.07 -40.29 -1.84
C SER A 55 -37.50 -38.91 -1.32
N ALA A 56 -38.74 -38.76 -0.86
CA ALA A 56 -39.25 -37.51 -0.31
C ALA A 56 -38.64 -37.22 1.09
N LYS A 57 -38.46 -38.24 1.93
CA LYS A 57 -37.78 -38.10 3.23
C LYS A 57 -36.31 -37.73 3.07
N LEU A 58 -35.60 -38.38 2.14
CA LEU A 58 -34.20 -38.06 1.85
C LEU A 58 -34.05 -36.63 1.31
N ALA A 59 -34.96 -36.20 0.43
CA ALA A 59 -34.97 -34.83 -0.07
C ALA A 59 -35.22 -33.80 1.05
N HIS A 60 -36.10 -34.11 2.01
CA HIS A 60 -36.36 -33.25 3.16
C HIS A 60 -35.15 -33.14 4.10
N GLU A 61 -34.46 -34.25 4.38
CA GLU A 61 -33.25 -34.27 5.20
C GLU A 61 -32.09 -33.52 4.52
N CYS A 62 -31.92 -33.70 3.20
CA CYS A 62 -30.99 -32.89 2.41
C CYS A 62 -31.30 -31.40 2.48
N GLN A 63 -32.58 -31.00 2.43
CA GLN A 63 -32.97 -29.59 2.54
C GLN A 63 -32.61 -29.01 3.90
N ILE A 64 -32.86 -29.73 4.99
CA ILE A 64 -32.48 -29.29 6.35
C ILE A 64 -30.95 -29.11 6.46
N LEU A 65 -30.18 -30.03 5.89
CA LEU A 65 -28.72 -29.94 5.89
C LEU A 65 -28.22 -28.73 5.07
N LEU A 66 -28.86 -28.44 3.93
CA LEU A 66 -28.53 -27.27 3.11
C LEU A 66 -28.83 -25.97 3.87
N ASP A 67 -30.00 -25.87 4.50
CA ASP A 67 -30.40 -24.69 5.28
C ASP A 67 -29.45 -24.44 6.46
N GLU A 68 -29.03 -25.51 7.16
CA GLU A 68 -28.06 -25.41 8.26
C GLU A 68 -26.68 -24.97 7.75
N ARG A 69 -26.22 -25.52 6.62
CA ARG A 69 -24.97 -25.10 6.01
C ARG A 69 -25.03 -23.65 5.52
N GLU A 70 -26.15 -23.23 4.95
CA GLU A 70 -26.35 -21.84 4.52
C GLU A 70 -26.29 -20.89 5.72
N LYS A 71 -26.98 -21.19 6.83
CA LYS A 71 -26.90 -20.40 8.07
C LYS A 71 -25.48 -20.30 8.62
N GLN A 72 -24.72 -21.39 8.59
CA GLN A 72 -23.33 -21.36 9.03
C GLN A 72 -22.46 -20.50 8.11
N MET A 73 -22.71 -20.54 6.80
CA MET A 73 -21.98 -19.73 5.83
C MET A 73 -22.30 -18.25 5.95
N THR A 74 -23.57 -17.89 6.15
CA THR A 74 -23.97 -16.49 6.33
C THR A 74 -23.43 -15.93 7.64
N ALA A 75 -23.54 -16.67 8.75
CA ALA A 75 -22.97 -16.25 10.04
C ALA A 75 -21.45 -16.04 9.97
N LEU A 76 -20.73 -16.91 9.22
CA LEU A 76 -19.30 -16.75 9.02
C LEU A 76 -18.98 -15.54 8.13
N ALA A 77 -19.75 -15.31 7.08
CA ALA A 77 -19.59 -14.14 6.20
C ALA A 77 -19.81 -12.83 6.96
N GLU A 78 -20.87 -12.75 7.77
CA GLU A 78 -21.16 -11.60 8.62
C GLU A 78 -20.03 -11.34 9.62
N LYS A 79 -19.50 -12.40 10.26
CA LYS A 79 -18.36 -12.28 11.17
C LYS A 79 -17.14 -11.71 10.46
N PHE A 80 -16.77 -12.25 9.30
CA PHE A 80 -15.62 -11.76 8.55
C PHE A 80 -15.82 -10.32 8.06
N GLN A 81 -17.03 -9.97 7.64
CA GLN A 81 -17.34 -8.60 7.24
C GLN A 81 -17.18 -7.63 8.43
N ASN A 82 -17.68 -8.01 9.61
CA ASN A 82 -17.54 -7.21 10.83
C ASN A 82 -16.07 -7.07 11.25
N ASP A 83 -15.29 -8.15 11.20
CA ASP A 83 -13.85 -8.13 11.51
C ASP A 83 -13.09 -7.22 10.53
N LEU A 84 -13.39 -7.32 9.23
CA LEU A 84 -12.81 -6.44 8.21
C LEU A 84 -13.19 -4.97 8.43
N GLN A 85 -14.43 -4.70 8.76
CA GLN A 85 -14.90 -3.33 9.01
C GLN A 85 -14.20 -2.72 10.23
N LYS A 86 -14.13 -3.49 11.33
CA LYS A 86 -13.42 -3.07 12.55
C LYS A 86 -11.95 -2.81 12.29
N GLU A 87 -11.30 -3.64 11.49
CA GLU A 87 -9.88 -3.47 11.16
C GLU A 87 -9.65 -2.26 10.27
N LYS A 88 -10.52 -2.03 9.27
CA LYS A 88 -10.49 -0.82 8.45
C LYS A 88 -10.65 0.44 9.29
N GLU A 89 -11.57 0.46 10.24
CA GLU A 89 -11.79 1.61 11.13
C GLU A 89 -10.58 1.90 12.02
N LYS A 90 -9.94 0.86 12.57
CA LYS A 90 -8.69 1.03 13.34
C LYS A 90 -7.57 1.58 12.46
N HIS A 91 -7.39 1.01 11.26
CA HIS A 91 -6.36 1.45 10.33
C HIS A 91 -6.59 2.90 9.93
N GLN A 92 -7.82 3.27 9.61
CA GLN A 92 -8.17 4.64 9.26
C GLN A 92 -7.81 5.62 10.39
N LYS A 93 -8.22 5.32 11.63
CA LYS A 93 -7.88 6.15 12.79
C LYS A 93 -6.38 6.26 13.00
N PHE A 94 -5.65 5.16 12.85
CA PHE A 94 -4.19 5.16 12.96
C PHE A 94 -3.54 6.01 11.88
N TYR A 95 -4.03 5.92 10.64
CA TYR A 95 -3.52 6.71 9.52
C TYR A 95 -3.78 8.21 9.70
N GLU A 96 -4.98 8.57 10.13
CA GLU A 96 -5.35 9.97 10.43
C GLU A 96 -4.43 10.57 11.51
N LEU A 97 -4.24 9.86 12.63
CA LEU A 97 -3.32 10.29 13.70
C LEU A 97 -1.87 10.36 13.20
N SER A 98 -1.42 9.37 12.44
CA SER A 98 -0.05 9.35 11.91
C SER A 98 0.21 10.50 10.95
N LEU A 99 -0.80 10.87 10.15
CA LEU A 99 -0.72 12.00 9.23
C LEU A 99 -0.65 13.33 9.99
N GLU A 100 -1.45 13.49 11.04
CA GLU A 100 -1.41 14.67 11.91
C GLU A 100 -0.04 14.82 12.60
N GLU A 101 0.45 13.75 13.23
CA GLU A 101 1.78 13.75 13.88
C GLU A 101 2.91 14.03 12.88
N PHE A 102 2.83 13.47 11.68
CA PHE A 102 3.81 13.75 10.62
C PHE A 102 3.78 15.21 10.19
N GLN A 103 2.60 15.80 9.98
CA GLN A 103 2.46 17.20 9.62
C GLN A 103 3.00 18.12 10.72
N ASN A 104 2.66 17.83 11.98
CA ASN A 104 3.17 18.58 13.13
C ASN A 104 4.70 18.51 13.21
N ALA A 105 5.27 17.31 13.08
CA ALA A 105 6.72 17.12 13.08
C ALA A 105 7.41 17.83 11.89
N ALA A 106 6.78 17.82 10.72
CA ALA A 106 7.27 18.52 9.53
C ALA A 106 7.25 20.04 9.74
N ASP A 107 6.17 20.59 10.30
CA ASP A 107 6.04 22.01 10.61
C ASP A 107 7.04 22.47 11.67
N GLU A 108 7.27 21.66 12.71
CA GLU A 108 8.29 21.94 13.72
C GLU A 108 9.70 21.91 13.13
N ALA A 109 9.99 20.93 12.28
CA ALA A 109 11.25 20.86 11.56
C ALA A 109 11.43 22.06 10.63
N GLU A 110 10.40 22.46 9.90
CA GLU A 110 10.43 23.66 9.08
C GLU A 110 10.71 24.89 9.94
N LYS A 111 9.96 25.13 11.03
CA LYS A 111 10.20 26.28 11.91
C LYS A 111 11.62 26.33 12.47
N LYS A 112 12.17 25.16 12.83
CA LYS A 112 13.50 25.07 13.46
C LYS A 112 14.65 25.20 12.47
N PHE A 113 14.48 24.71 11.25
CA PHE A 113 15.57 24.58 10.27
C PHE A 113 15.36 25.39 9.00
N ARG A 114 14.23 26.05 8.82
CA ARG A 114 13.99 26.95 7.69
C ARG A 114 15.02 28.05 7.73
N LYS A 115 15.89 28.01 6.73
CA LYS A 115 16.82 29.10 6.47
C LYS A 115 15.98 30.36 6.27
N PRO A 116 16.27 31.47 6.97
CA PRO A 116 15.64 32.74 6.68
C PRO A 116 15.75 33.01 5.19
N HIS A 117 14.66 33.44 4.56
CA HIS A 117 14.74 33.98 3.20
C HIS A 117 15.56 35.28 3.29
N LEU A 118 16.87 35.17 3.12
CA LEU A 118 17.79 36.29 3.15
C LEU A 118 17.59 37.05 1.84
N VAL A 119 16.65 38.01 1.85
CA VAL A 119 16.61 39.02 0.80
C VAL A 119 17.88 39.85 0.96
N PRO A 120 18.78 39.90 -0.05
CA PRO A 120 19.94 40.76 -0.01
C PRO A 120 19.47 42.22 0.14
N VAL A 121 19.93 42.90 1.20
CA VAL A 121 19.46 44.25 1.58
C VAL A 121 19.49 45.25 0.42
N CYS A 122 20.54 45.17 -0.42
CA CYS A 122 20.76 46.10 -1.52
C CYS A 122 20.49 45.48 -2.90
N GLN A 123 19.66 44.42 -2.99
CA GLN A 123 19.44 43.70 -4.24
C GLN A 123 18.91 44.61 -5.36
N THR A 124 17.93 45.47 -5.09
CA THR A 124 17.37 46.38 -6.10
C THR A 124 18.43 47.32 -6.66
N PHE A 125 19.21 47.99 -5.81
CA PHE A 125 20.29 48.88 -6.27
C PHE A 125 21.41 48.13 -7.00
N GLN A 126 21.63 46.86 -6.66
CA GLN A 126 22.57 46.00 -7.37
C GLN A 126 22.06 45.68 -8.78
N GLU A 127 20.77 45.36 -8.92
CA GLU A 127 20.12 45.10 -10.20
C GLU A 127 20.17 46.34 -11.11
N ASP A 128 19.84 47.52 -10.58
CA ASP A 128 19.91 48.79 -11.31
C ASP A 128 21.33 49.10 -11.80
N LEU A 129 22.35 48.85 -10.96
CA LEU A 129 23.75 49.03 -11.32
C LEU A 129 24.18 48.05 -12.44
N ILE A 130 23.79 46.79 -12.32
CA ILE A 130 24.08 45.76 -13.33
C ILE A 130 23.40 46.11 -14.66
N GLU A 131 22.15 46.58 -14.62
CA GLU A 131 21.42 47.02 -15.79
C GLU A 131 22.12 48.21 -16.46
N CYS A 132 22.56 49.21 -15.70
CA CYS A 132 23.30 50.34 -16.25
C CYS A 132 24.59 49.89 -16.95
N TYR A 133 25.36 48.97 -16.36
CA TYR A 133 26.58 48.44 -16.99
C TYR A 133 26.30 47.68 -18.28
N LYS A 134 25.22 46.91 -18.33
CA LYS A 134 24.80 46.20 -19.56
C LYS A 134 24.42 47.18 -20.67
N ASN A 135 23.79 48.29 -20.32
CA ASN A 135 23.35 49.31 -21.27
C ASN A 135 24.48 50.27 -21.72
N ASN A 136 25.59 50.34 -20.96
CA ASN A 136 26.72 51.24 -21.23
C ASN A 136 28.07 50.49 -21.35
N PRO A 137 28.21 49.56 -22.32
CA PRO A 137 29.45 48.84 -22.52
C PRO A 137 30.59 49.80 -22.88
N GLY A 138 31.73 49.66 -22.19
CA GLY A 138 32.90 50.53 -22.39
C GLY A 138 32.77 51.95 -21.83
N ARG A 139 31.60 52.34 -21.29
CA ARG A 139 31.36 53.65 -20.66
C ARG A 139 30.85 53.51 -19.23
N LEU A 140 31.60 52.79 -18.39
CA LEU A 140 31.19 52.48 -17.01
C LEU A 140 31.03 53.71 -16.11
N LEU A 141 31.69 54.83 -16.44
CA LEU A 141 31.61 56.08 -15.68
C LEU A 141 30.22 56.73 -15.77
N ASP A 142 29.46 56.46 -16.83
CA ASP A 142 28.06 56.89 -16.99
C ASP A 142 27.15 56.27 -15.90
N CYS A 143 27.58 55.17 -15.28
CA CYS A 143 26.86 54.47 -14.20
C CYS A 143 27.29 54.88 -12.79
N SER A 144 28.08 55.95 -12.64
CA SER A 144 28.59 56.44 -11.35
C SER A 144 27.48 56.70 -10.32
N GLU A 145 26.36 57.29 -10.73
CA GLU A 145 25.21 57.55 -9.84
C GLU A 145 24.58 56.27 -9.28
N HIS A 146 24.40 55.24 -10.12
CA HIS A 146 23.90 53.93 -9.72
C HIS A 146 24.87 53.26 -8.73
N MET A 147 26.18 53.38 -9.00
CA MET A 147 27.22 52.86 -8.11
C MET A 147 27.23 53.56 -6.76
N GLU A 148 27.08 54.88 -6.71
CA GLU A 148 27.01 55.63 -5.46
C GLU A 148 25.80 55.22 -4.61
N THR A 149 24.65 55.02 -5.25
CA THR A 149 23.41 54.60 -4.58
C THR A 149 23.55 53.20 -4.00
N PHE A 150 24.07 52.25 -4.78
CA PHE A 150 24.39 50.91 -4.29
C PHE A 150 25.38 50.95 -3.11
N LYS A 151 26.45 51.75 -3.22
CA LYS A 151 27.46 51.91 -2.17
C LYS A 151 26.88 52.50 -0.89
N LYS A 152 26.00 53.50 -0.98
CA LYS A 152 25.28 54.07 0.18
C LYS A 152 24.44 53.01 0.87
N CYS A 153 23.68 52.21 0.13
CA CYS A 153 22.92 51.11 0.71
C CYS A 153 23.83 50.12 1.46
N VAL A 154 24.93 49.68 0.84
CA VAL A 154 25.87 48.72 1.45
C VAL A 154 26.47 49.27 2.75
N ASN A 155 26.85 50.56 2.76
CA ASN A 155 27.40 51.19 3.96
C ASN A 155 26.36 51.29 5.07
N ASN A 156 25.14 51.74 4.76
CA ASN A 156 24.06 51.81 5.73
C ASN A 156 23.72 50.41 6.29
N ALA A 157 23.73 49.39 5.44
CA ALA A 157 23.51 48.01 5.86
C ALA A 157 24.60 47.55 6.83
N LYS A 158 25.88 47.81 6.51
CA LYS A 158 27.02 47.52 7.40
C LYS A 158 26.90 48.22 8.76
N GLU A 159 26.60 49.52 8.76
CA GLU A 159 26.41 50.29 10.00
C GLU A 159 25.23 49.78 10.83
N SER A 160 24.13 49.39 10.18
CA SER A 160 22.97 48.81 10.86
C SER A 160 23.29 47.45 11.52
N LEU A 161 24.17 46.65 10.92
CA LEU A 161 24.60 45.36 11.48
C LEU A 161 25.55 45.57 12.67
N LEU A 162 26.49 46.51 12.54
CA LEU A 162 27.43 46.85 13.60
C LEU A 162 26.71 47.47 14.80
N SER A 163 25.73 48.37 14.59
CA SER A 163 24.96 48.98 15.67
C SER A 163 24.01 48.00 16.38
N LYS A 164 23.39 47.05 15.66
CA LYS A 164 22.57 45.98 16.26
C LYS A 164 23.39 44.97 17.08
N SER A 165 24.70 44.89 16.87
CA SER A 165 25.61 44.00 17.60
C SER A 165 26.09 44.55 18.96
N HIS A 166 25.81 45.83 19.25
CA HIS A 166 26.04 46.42 20.57
C HIS A 166 24.69 46.59 21.29
N PRO A 167 24.25 45.64 22.13
CA PRO A 167 23.25 45.97 23.14
C PRO A 167 23.85 47.05 24.04
N ALA A 168 23.15 48.19 24.17
CA ALA A 168 23.48 49.21 25.15
C ALA A 168 23.60 48.53 26.52
N ALA A 169 24.79 48.62 27.11
CA ALA A 169 25.09 48.19 28.47
C ALA A 169 24.33 49.02 29.50
#